data_AF-A0A533W0T5-F1
#
_entry.id   AF-A0A533W0T5-F1
#
_cell.length_a   1.000
_cell.length_b   1.000
_cell.length_c   1.000
_cell.angle_alpha   90.00
_cell.angle_beta   90.00
_cell.angle_gamma   90.00
#
_symmetry.space_group_name_H-M   'P 1'
#
loop_
_entity.id
_entity.type
_entity.pdbx_description
1 polymer ?
#
loop_
_entity_poly.entity_id
_entity_poly.type
_entity_poly.pdbx_seq_one_letter_code
_entity_poly.pdbx_strand_id
1 'polypeptide(L)'
;LVADENGYNDSMHHSRPWPIIQVSPGETVKIVVCNLDPVSPHGFEINNYVNPVQLTAGQSFATTFVTDRPGNYSMFCSIFCPVHPYMVNGLLVVRA
;
A
#
# COMPACT_ATOMS: atom_id res chain seq x y z
N LEU A 1 5.01 0.86 -5.28
CA LEU A 1 3.68 1.48 -5.13
C LEU A 1 3.84 2.96 -5.37
N VAL A 2 3.10 3.50 -6.33
CA VAL A 2 2.97 4.94 -6.55
C VAL A 2 1.73 5.39 -5.79
N ALA A 3 1.84 6.49 -5.04
CA ALA A 3 0.74 7.19 -4.41
C ALA A 3 0.62 8.57 -5.06
N ASP A 4 -0.48 8.81 -5.75
CA ASP A 4 -0.78 10.08 -6.42
C ASP A 4 -2.29 10.36 -6.45
N GLU A 5 -2.71 11.31 -7.28
CA GLU A 5 -4.11 11.70 -7.47
C GLU A 5 -5.01 10.58 -8.02
N ASN A 6 -4.45 9.50 -8.59
CA ASN A 6 -5.18 8.31 -9.03
C ASN A 6 -5.20 7.20 -7.96
N GLY A 7 -4.64 7.49 -6.78
CA GLY A 7 -4.53 6.59 -5.63
C GLY A 7 -3.29 5.69 -5.69
N TYR A 8 -3.39 4.45 -5.20
CA TYR A 8 -2.27 3.51 -5.25
C TYR A 8 -2.20 2.79 -6.59
N ASN A 9 -1.12 3.00 -7.36
CA ASN A 9 -0.93 2.40 -8.69
C ASN A 9 -2.22 2.50 -9.54
N ASP A 10 -2.78 3.71 -9.70
CA ASP A 10 -4.01 3.96 -10.46
C ASP A 10 -5.28 3.27 -9.91
N SER A 11 -5.34 2.97 -8.61
CA SER A 11 -6.49 2.33 -7.95
C SER A 11 -7.86 2.93 -8.22
N MET A 12 -7.93 4.23 -8.57
CA MET A 12 -9.17 4.89 -8.99
C MET A 12 -9.77 4.23 -10.25
N HIS A 13 -8.93 3.69 -11.13
CA HIS A 13 -9.31 3.15 -12.43
C HIS A 13 -9.36 1.61 -12.48
N HIS A 14 -9.20 0.95 -11.33
CA HIS A 14 -9.20 -0.50 -11.22
C HIS A 14 -10.38 -1.03 -10.38
N SER A 15 -10.82 -2.26 -10.67
CA SER A 15 -11.75 -2.97 -9.81
C SER A 15 -11.09 -3.32 -8.48
N ARG A 16 -11.87 -3.24 -7.40
CA ARG A 16 -11.40 -3.55 -6.04
C ARG A 16 -11.40 -5.08 -5.83
N PRO A 17 -10.41 -5.65 -5.11
CA PRO A 17 -9.27 -4.97 -4.49
C PRO A 17 -8.16 -4.64 -5.51
N TRP A 18 -7.50 -3.49 -5.32
CA TRP A 18 -6.33 -3.08 -6.10
C TRP A 18 -5.48 -2.08 -5.32
N PRO A 19 -4.14 -2.17 -5.39
CA PRO A 19 -3.36 -3.23 -6.02
C PRO A 19 -3.34 -4.53 -5.18
N ILE A 20 -3.11 -5.67 -5.82
CA ILE A 20 -2.99 -6.97 -5.16
C ILE A 20 -1.53 -7.46 -5.23
N ILE A 21 -0.94 -7.80 -4.09
CA ILE A 21 0.36 -8.46 -3.98
C ILE A 21 0.11 -9.90 -3.55
N GLN A 22 0.61 -10.89 -4.30
CA GLN A 22 0.45 -12.32 -4.00
C GLN A 22 1.81 -12.95 -3.75
N VAL A 23 1.96 -13.62 -2.61
CA VAL A 23 3.22 -14.18 -2.12
C VAL A 23 2.98 -15.50 -1.41
N SER A 24 4.05 -16.26 -1.18
CA SER A 24 4.04 -17.51 -0.43
C SER A 24 4.53 -17.31 1.01
N PRO A 25 4.12 -18.17 1.97
CA PRO A 25 4.68 -18.18 3.31
C PRO A 25 6.21 -18.28 3.30
N GLY A 26 6.86 -17.45 4.11
CA GLY A 26 8.32 -17.39 4.24
C GLY A 26 9.03 -16.51 3.21
N GLU A 27 8.32 -15.94 2.24
CA GLU A 27 8.92 -14.99 1.30
C GLU A 27 9.32 -13.68 1.98
N THR A 28 10.46 -13.14 1.56
CA THR A 28 10.89 -11.79 1.93
C THR A 28 10.35 -10.79 0.93
N VAL A 29 9.45 -9.92 1.38
CA VAL A 29 8.82 -8.91 0.55
C VAL A 29 9.49 -7.57 0.82
N LYS A 30 9.94 -6.90 -0.24
CA LYS A 30 10.40 -5.51 -0.20
C LYS A 30 9.37 -4.62 -0.89
N ILE A 31 8.83 -3.66 -0.17
CA ILE A 31 7.90 -2.66 -0.72
C ILE A 31 8.61 -1.31 -0.74
N VAL A 32 8.50 -0.63 -1.88
CA VAL A 32 8.85 0.79 -2.03
C VAL A 32 7.59 1.55 -2.38
N VAL A 33 7.29 2.59 -1.62
CA VAL A 33 6.17 3.51 -1.83
C VAL A 33 6.73 4.88 -2.16
N CYS A 34 6.27 5.48 -3.25
CA CYS A 34 6.66 6.82 -3.68
C CYS A 34 5.42 7.72 -3.70
N ASN A 35 5.42 8.81 -2.97
CA ASN A 35 4.41 9.85 -3.10
C ASN A 35 4.78 10.77 -4.27
N LEU A 36 4.09 10.61 -5.40
CA LEU A 36 4.25 11.44 -6.59
C LEU A 36 3.18 12.54 -6.70
N ASP A 37 2.23 12.59 -5.75
CA ASP A 37 1.33 13.72 -5.60
C ASP A 37 2.16 14.99 -5.29
N PRO A 38 2.03 16.07 -6.08
CA PRO A 38 2.81 17.29 -5.86
C PRO A 38 2.34 18.09 -4.64
N VAL A 39 1.18 17.77 -4.06
CA VAL A 39 0.53 18.58 -3.01
C VAL A 39 0.13 17.75 -1.79
N SER A 40 -0.58 16.64 -1.98
CA SER A 40 -1.23 15.93 -0.87
C SER A 40 -0.29 14.94 -0.19
N PRO A 41 -0.24 14.91 1.15
CA PRO A 41 0.39 13.81 1.86
C PRO A 41 -0.50 12.56 1.76
N HIS A 42 0.16 11.40 1.73
CA HIS A 42 -0.52 10.10 1.75
C HIS A 42 0.03 9.23 2.86
N GLY A 43 -0.84 8.42 3.44
CA GLY A 43 -0.46 7.37 4.38
C GLY A 43 -0.01 6.12 3.62
N PHE A 44 0.58 5.16 4.31
CA PHE A 44 0.74 3.79 3.86
C PHE A 44 0.80 2.85 5.07
N GLU A 45 0.02 1.78 5.01
CA GLU A 45 -0.04 0.76 6.03
C GLU A 45 -0.36 -0.59 5.40
N ILE A 46 0.19 -1.67 5.97
CA ILE A 46 -0.27 -3.04 5.72
C ILE A 46 -0.52 -3.68 7.07
N ASN A 47 -1.76 -4.09 7.32
CA ASN A 47 -2.13 -4.74 8.58
C ASN A 47 -1.14 -5.88 8.89
N ASN A 48 -0.61 -5.86 10.11
CA ASN A 48 0.33 -6.83 10.66
C ASN A 48 1.76 -6.84 10.07
N TYR A 49 2.04 -6.10 8.99
CA TYR A 49 3.35 -6.12 8.32
C TYR A 49 4.06 -4.78 8.23
N VAL A 50 3.31 -3.68 8.10
CA VAL A 50 3.89 -2.34 7.96
C VAL A 50 3.11 -1.39 8.84
N ASN A 51 3.78 -0.81 9.84
CA ASN A 51 3.20 0.23 10.69
C ASN A 51 2.81 1.47 9.87
N PRO A 52 1.81 2.26 10.33
CA PRO A 52 1.41 3.49 9.64
C PRO A 52 2.60 4.41 9.39
N VAL A 53 2.77 4.84 8.14
CA VAL A 53 3.73 5.89 7.74
C VAL A 53 3.00 6.97 6.94
N GLN A 54 3.42 8.22 7.12
CA GLN A 54 2.97 9.35 6.31
C GLN A 54 4.11 9.79 5.39
N LEU A 55 3.78 10.00 4.11
CA LEU A 55 4.67 10.47 3.06
C LEU A 55 4.17 11.81 2.54
N THR A 56 4.96 12.87 2.66
CA THR A 56 4.68 14.16 2.00
C THR A 56 5.07 14.12 0.52
N ALA A 57 4.69 15.13 -0.25
CA ALA A 57 5.01 15.24 -1.66
C ALA A 57 6.49 14.96 -1.96
N GLY A 58 6.75 14.09 -2.94
CA GLY A 58 8.10 13.69 -3.38
C GLY A 58 8.85 12.74 -2.44
N GLN A 59 8.30 12.37 -1.28
CA GLN A 59 8.95 11.41 -0.38
C GLN A 59 8.73 9.97 -0.82
N SER A 60 9.72 9.13 -0.48
CA SER A 60 9.66 7.69 -0.69
C SER A 60 9.94 6.95 0.62
N PHE A 61 9.27 5.82 0.80
CA PHE A 61 9.44 4.91 1.92
C PHE A 61 9.75 3.51 1.40
N ALA A 62 10.68 2.82 2.05
CA ALA A 62 11.00 1.44 1.74
C ALA A 62 10.95 0.60 3.02
N THR A 63 10.35 -0.58 2.93
CA THR A 63 10.31 -1.55 4.03
C THR A 63 10.50 -2.96 3.49
N THR A 64 11.02 -3.83 4.36
CA THR A 64 11.23 -5.25 4.08
C THR A 64 10.69 -6.06 5.24
N PHE A 65 9.88 -7.08 4.94
CA PHE A 65 9.31 -7.98 5.95
C PHE A 65 9.18 -9.40 5.40
N VAL A 66 9.02 -10.38 6.29
CA VAL A 66 8.79 -11.79 5.94
C VAL A 66 7.30 -12.10 6.11
N THR A 67 6.66 -12.70 5.10
CA THR A 67 5.25 -13.12 5.18
C THR A 67 5.13 -14.51 5.79
N ASP A 68 5.08 -14.59 7.11
CA ASP A 68 5.11 -15.83 7.90
C ASP A 68 3.75 -16.55 8.00
N ARG A 69 2.63 -15.87 7.73
CA ARG A 69 1.28 -16.38 8.01
C ARG A 69 0.38 -16.29 6.77
N PRO A 70 -0.18 -17.42 6.30
CA PRO A 70 -1.22 -17.41 5.28
C PRO A 70 -2.39 -16.50 5.67
N GLY A 71 -2.91 -15.75 4.71
CA GLY A 71 -4.02 -14.83 4.96
C GLY A 71 -4.10 -13.67 3.99
N ASN A 72 -5.13 -12.84 4.19
CA ASN A 72 -5.39 -11.62 3.45
C ASN A 72 -5.18 -10.42 4.37
N TYR A 73 -4.32 -9.49 3.98
CA TYR A 73 -3.92 -8.34 4.77
C TYR A 73 -4.21 -7.06 4.01
N SER A 74 -5.02 -6.18 4.60
CA SER A 74 -5.38 -4.90 3.99
C SER A 74 -4.16 -4.00 3.85
N MET A 75 -4.04 -3.38 2.69
CA MET A 75 -3.03 -2.37 2.36
C MET A 75 -3.74 -1.07 2.00
N PHE A 76 -3.50 -0.01 2.77
CA PHE A 76 -4.34 1.20 2.71
C PHE A 76 -3.60 2.48 3.12
N CYS A 77 -4.18 3.62 2.73
CA CYS A 77 -3.79 4.94 3.23
C CYS A 77 -4.39 5.13 4.62
N SER A 78 -3.54 5.30 5.63
CA SER A 78 -3.93 5.38 7.05
C SER A 78 -4.25 6.79 7.56
N ILE A 79 -4.22 7.79 6.68
CA ILE A 79 -4.54 9.19 6.99
C ILE A 79 -5.64 9.71 6.07
N PHE A 80 -6.27 10.82 6.46
CA PHE A 80 -7.14 11.56 5.55
C PHE A 80 -6.34 12.20 4.41
N CYS A 81 -6.77 11.97 3.17
CA CYS A 81 -6.28 12.65 1.96
C CYS A 81 -7.42 12.81 0.93
N PRO A 82 -7.30 13.70 -0.07
CA PRO A 82 -8.38 13.98 -1.01
C PRO A 82 -8.85 12.77 -1.82
N VAL A 83 -7.95 11.83 -2.13
CA VAL A 83 -8.21 10.63 -2.94
C VAL A 83 -8.28 9.36 -2.09
N HIS A 84 -8.43 9.52 -0.76
CA HIS A 84 -8.47 8.44 0.22
C HIS A 84 -9.45 7.30 -0.15
N PRO A 85 -10.68 7.54 -0.66
CA PRO A 85 -11.60 6.46 -1.02
C PRO A 85 -11.07 5.45 -2.04
N TYR A 86 -10.05 5.81 -2.83
CA TYR A 86 -9.40 4.94 -3.81
C TYR A 86 -8.23 4.17 -3.21
N MET A 87 -7.63 4.68 -2.13
CA MET A 87 -6.41 4.15 -1.52
C MET A 87 -6.65 3.20 -0.33
N VAL A 88 -7.87 2.68 -0.17
CA VAL A 88 -8.24 1.80 0.97
C VAL A 88 -8.47 0.34 0.60
N ASN A 89 -8.28 -0.04 -0.66
CA ASN A 89 -8.67 -1.36 -1.18
C ASN A 89 -7.50 -2.22 -1.65
N GLY A 90 -6.26 -1.86 -1.29
CA GLY A 90 -5.09 -2.70 -1.58
C GLY A 90 -5.11 -3.98 -0.76
N LEU A 91 -4.51 -5.05 -1.29
CA LEU A 91 -4.51 -6.36 -0.65
C LEU A 91 -3.17 -7.07 -0.79
N LEU A 92 -2.60 -7.52 0.33
CA LEU A 92 -1.54 -8.52 0.37
C LEU A 92 -2.17 -9.90 0.64
N VAL A 93 -1.88 -10.87 -0.22
CA VAL A 93 -2.36 -12.25 -0.13
C VAL A 93 -1.17 -13.18 0.06
N VAL A 94 -1.13 -13.86 1.20
CA VAL A 94 -0.15 -14.91 1.50
C VAL A 94 -0.82 -16.26 1.28
N ARG A 95 -0.49 -16.96 0.19
CA ARG A 95 -1.11 -18.24 -0.20
C ARG A 95 -0.28 -19.43 0.28
N ALA A 96 -0.91 -20.30 1.07
CA ALA A 96 -0.33 -21.59 1.44
C ALA A 96 -0.19 -22.53 0.24
#